data_AF-A0A1L8HRW5-F1
#
_entry.id   AF-A0A1L8HRW5-F1
#
_cell.length_a   1.000
_cell.length_b   1.000
_cell.length_c   1.000
_cell.angle_alpha   90.00
_cell.angle_beta   90.00
_cell.angle_gamma   90.00
#
_symmetry.space_group_name_H-M   'P 1'
#
loop_
_entity.id
_entity.type
_entity.pdbx_description
1 polymer ?
#
loop_
_entity_poly.entity_id
_entity_poly.type
_entity_poly.pdbx_seq_one_letter_code
_entity_poly.pdbx_strand_id
1 'polypeptide(L)'
;MRICKMVRVASVLGLVMLSVALLILSLISYVSLKKENLFTTPKYVSAGGPRMYMFHAGFRSQFAMKFLDPSFVPISNSLTQELQEKPAKWVFNKTAFARQRREILQNVDVIRNFSLTKNSVRTGQLMHYDYSSHKYVFSVSNNFRSLLPDSSPIMNKHYNICAVIGNSGILTESQCGAEIDKADFVFRCNFAPTEGFQKDVGRKTNLTTFNPSILEKYYNNLLTIQDRNNFFLSLKKLDGAILWIPAFFFHTSATVTRTLVDFFVEHRDQLKVQLAWPGNIMQHVNRYWKNKHLSPKRLSTGILMYTLASSICEEIHLYGFWPFGWDPNTGKDLPYHYYDKKGTKFTTKWQESHQLPAEFKLLYKMHREGLTKLTLSQCA
;
A
#
# COMPACT_ATOMS: atom_id res chain seq x y z
N MET A 1 69.00 9.00 -30.87
CA MET A 1 67.86 8.40 -30.13
C MET A 1 67.66 8.92 -28.68
N ARG A 2 68.24 10.07 -28.26
CA ARG A 2 68.05 10.65 -26.90
C ARG A 2 67.13 11.87 -26.85
N ILE A 3 67.03 12.65 -27.93
CA ILE A 3 66.28 13.92 -27.95
C ILE A 3 64.75 13.69 -27.98
N CYS A 4 64.28 12.63 -28.65
CA CYS A 4 62.83 12.33 -28.75
C CYS A 4 62.22 11.83 -27.41
N LYS A 5 63.03 11.33 -26.47
CA LYS A 5 62.58 10.92 -25.13
C LYS A 5 62.36 12.11 -24.19
N MET A 6 63.15 13.17 -24.29
CA MET A 6 63.04 14.35 -23.41
C MET A 6 61.78 15.19 -23.69
N VAL A 7 61.37 15.31 -24.96
CA VAL A 7 60.17 16.08 -25.35
C VAL A 7 58.89 15.44 -24.82
N ARG A 8 58.80 14.10 -24.79
CA ARG A 8 57.65 13.38 -24.19
C ARG A 8 57.56 13.57 -22.67
N VAL A 9 58.69 13.62 -21.97
CA VAL A 9 58.71 13.78 -20.50
C VAL A 9 58.26 15.19 -20.09
N ALA A 10 58.69 16.22 -20.81
CA ALA A 10 58.26 17.61 -20.56
C ALA A 10 56.75 17.81 -20.79
N SER A 11 56.18 17.15 -21.81
CA SER A 11 54.74 17.20 -22.09
C SER A 11 53.90 16.49 -21.01
N VAL A 12 54.37 15.36 -20.49
CA VAL A 12 53.70 14.62 -19.40
C VAL A 12 53.75 15.42 -18.09
N LEU A 13 54.87 16.05 -17.75
CA LEU A 13 54.97 16.94 -16.59
C LEU A 13 54.02 18.15 -16.71
N GLY A 14 53.90 18.75 -17.90
CA GLY A 14 52.94 19.83 -18.13
C GLY A 14 51.48 19.40 -17.91
N LEU A 15 51.11 18.21 -18.39
CA LEU A 15 49.77 17.62 -18.20
C LEU A 15 49.46 17.29 -16.73
N VAL A 16 50.45 16.79 -15.98
CA VAL A 16 50.28 16.52 -14.55
C VAL A 16 50.12 17.83 -13.76
N MET A 17 50.93 18.85 -14.06
CA MET A 17 50.82 20.15 -13.40
C MET A 17 49.48 20.84 -13.69
N LEU A 18 48.97 20.74 -14.91
CA LEU A 18 47.64 21.25 -15.28
C LEU A 18 46.52 20.50 -14.52
N SER A 19 46.65 19.18 -14.38
CA SER A 19 45.67 18.35 -13.67
C SER A 19 45.62 18.67 -12.18
N VAL A 20 46.78 18.92 -11.56
CA VAL A 20 46.87 19.33 -10.14
C VAL A 20 46.30 20.74 -9.94
N ALA A 21 46.57 21.68 -10.86
CA ALA A 21 46.01 23.03 -10.80
C ALA A 21 44.47 23.02 -10.89
N LEU A 22 43.89 22.18 -11.75
CA LEU A 22 42.44 22.02 -11.88
C LEU A 22 41.81 21.41 -10.62
N LEU A 23 42.48 20.45 -9.97
CA LEU A 23 42.03 19.88 -8.70
C LEU A 23 42.03 20.93 -7.58
N ILE A 24 43.05 21.78 -7.51
CA ILE A 24 43.13 22.86 -6.52
C ILE A 24 42.03 23.90 -6.75
N LEU A 25 41.80 24.32 -8.00
CA LEU A 25 40.72 25.26 -8.33
C LEU A 25 39.33 24.69 -8.04
N SER A 26 39.12 23.39 -8.29
CA SER A 26 37.90 22.66 -7.88
C SER A 26 37.72 22.67 -6.36
N LEU A 27 38.80 22.47 -5.59
CA LEU A 27 38.76 22.49 -4.13
C LEU A 27 38.43 23.89 -3.59
N ILE A 28 39.03 24.94 -4.17
CA ILE A 28 38.76 26.34 -3.79
C ILE A 28 37.31 26.70 -4.11
N SER A 29 36.79 26.30 -5.27
CA SER A 29 35.38 26.53 -5.64
C SER A 29 34.40 25.79 -4.70
N TYR A 30 34.72 24.54 -4.33
CA TYR A 30 33.96 23.76 -3.35
C TYR A 30 33.94 24.43 -1.96
N VAL A 31 35.06 24.99 -1.52
CA VAL A 31 35.15 25.68 -0.22
C VAL A 31 34.44 27.04 -0.27
N SER A 32 34.51 27.80 -1.37
CA SER A 32 33.79 29.07 -1.54
C SER A 32 32.26 28.88 -1.58
N LEU A 33 31.75 27.84 -2.26
CA LEU A 33 30.32 27.48 -2.24
C LEU A 33 29.82 27.11 -0.83
N LYS A 34 30.71 26.55 0.01
CA LYS A 34 30.41 26.21 1.41
C LYS A 34 30.42 27.43 2.34
N LYS A 35 31.12 28.51 1.96
CA LYS A 35 31.27 29.74 2.76
C LYS A 35 30.12 30.73 2.58
N GLU A 36 29.51 30.81 1.38
CA GLU A 36 28.41 31.76 1.12
C GLU A 36 27.05 31.36 1.70
N ASN A 37 26.85 30.09 2.04
CA ASN A 37 25.61 29.63 2.70
C ASN A 37 25.59 29.83 4.23
N LEU A 38 26.60 30.49 4.81
CA LEU A 38 26.81 30.58 6.27
C LEU A 38 26.48 31.95 6.90
N PHE A 39 26.07 32.96 6.13
CA PHE A 39 25.70 34.27 6.68
C PHE A 39 24.48 34.86 5.99
N THR A 40 23.31 34.72 6.60
CA THR A 40 22.27 35.78 6.69
C THR A 40 21.17 35.36 7.68
N THR A 41 21.04 36.15 8.75
CA THR A 41 19.90 36.22 9.68
C THR A 41 19.18 37.55 9.48
N PRO A 42 17.85 37.64 9.74
CA PRO A 42 17.45 38.40 10.93
C PRO A 42 16.27 37.82 11.75
N LYS A 43 16.53 37.74 13.06
CA LYS A 43 15.76 37.91 14.32
C LYS A 43 14.19 37.82 14.42
N TYR A 44 13.79 36.91 15.33
CA TYR A 44 12.72 36.85 16.38
C TYR A 44 11.23 37.03 15.99
N VAL A 45 10.27 36.17 16.39
CA VAL A 45 9.90 35.70 17.76
C VAL A 45 9.28 34.27 17.78
N SER A 46 9.74 33.41 18.74
CA SER A 46 9.10 32.29 19.52
C SER A 46 7.90 31.49 18.95
N ALA A 47 7.77 30.15 18.97
CA ALA A 47 8.46 29.01 19.60
C ALA A 47 8.07 27.67 18.93
N GLY A 48 9.00 26.70 18.90
CA GLY A 48 8.74 25.25 19.07
C GLY A 48 8.25 24.40 17.89
N GLY A 49 9.16 23.88 17.04
CA GLY A 49 8.88 22.78 16.10
C GLY A 49 10.12 22.27 15.34
N PRO A 50 10.18 20.99 14.89
CA PRO A 50 11.43 20.23 14.72
C PRO A 50 12.12 20.34 13.34
N ARG A 51 13.45 20.12 13.38
CA ARG A 51 14.43 20.13 12.28
C ARG A 51 14.04 19.25 11.08
N MET A 52 14.07 19.84 9.89
CA MET A 52 13.96 19.17 8.59
C MET A 52 15.34 19.18 7.91
N TYR A 53 15.87 18.01 7.55
CA TYR A 53 17.07 17.87 6.74
C TYR A 53 16.68 18.01 5.25
N MET A 54 17.20 19.05 4.57
CA MET A 54 17.15 19.15 3.10
C MET A 54 18.30 18.33 2.49
N PHE A 55 17.97 17.41 1.59
CA PHE A 55 18.90 16.91 0.58
C PHE A 55 18.64 17.67 -0.73
N HIS A 56 19.67 18.38 -1.21
CA HIS A 56 19.75 18.88 -2.57
C HIS A 56 19.87 17.70 -3.55
N ALA A 57 18.89 17.54 -4.43
CA ALA A 57 19.03 16.82 -5.69
C ALA A 57 19.06 17.85 -6.83
N GLY A 58 19.98 17.64 -7.77
CA GLY A 58 20.36 18.60 -8.80
C GLY A 58 19.20 19.11 -9.65
N PHE A 59 19.33 20.39 -10.01
CA PHE A 59 18.58 21.07 -11.06
C PHE A 59 18.86 20.40 -12.41
N ARG A 60 18.13 19.34 -12.73
CA ARG A 60 17.83 18.96 -14.11
C ARG A 60 16.34 19.18 -14.30
N SER A 61 15.99 20.03 -15.26
CA SER A 61 14.63 20.40 -15.68
C SER A 61 13.59 19.29 -15.46
N GLN A 62 12.94 19.29 -14.30
CA GLN A 62 11.82 18.39 -13.97
C GLN A 62 10.49 18.89 -14.56
N PHE A 63 10.48 20.10 -15.14
CA PHE A 63 9.29 20.67 -15.75
C PHE A 63 8.93 20.01 -17.08
N ALA A 64 9.91 19.56 -17.87
CA ALA A 64 9.67 18.99 -19.20
C ALA A 64 9.33 17.48 -19.18
N MET A 65 9.84 16.72 -18.21
CA MET A 65 9.62 15.26 -18.15
C MET A 65 8.24 14.86 -17.56
N LYS A 66 7.53 15.78 -16.88
CA LYS A 66 6.18 15.52 -16.37
C LYS A 66 5.11 15.44 -17.46
N PHE A 67 5.37 16.01 -18.65
CA PHE A 67 4.43 16.00 -19.77
C PHE A 67 4.62 14.81 -20.73
N LEU A 68 5.67 13.99 -20.52
CA LEU A 68 6.06 12.93 -21.46
C LEU A 68 5.88 11.51 -20.88
N ASP A 69 5.32 11.37 -19.68
CA ASP A 69 4.86 10.07 -19.20
C ASP A 69 3.47 9.78 -19.79
N PRO A 70 3.29 8.74 -20.63
CA PRO A 70 1.99 8.38 -21.20
C PRO A 70 0.96 7.96 -20.14
N SER A 71 1.37 7.73 -18.88
CA SER A 71 0.45 7.57 -17.75
C SER A 71 -0.16 8.88 -17.24
N PHE A 72 0.34 10.02 -17.75
CA PHE A 72 -0.05 11.40 -17.42
C PHE A 72 -0.78 12.12 -18.57
N VAL A 73 -1.38 11.38 -19.50
CA VAL A 73 -2.48 11.92 -20.34
C VAL A 73 -3.60 12.35 -19.38
N PRO A 74 -4.30 13.49 -19.61
CA PRO A 74 -5.43 13.91 -18.78
C PRO A 74 -6.55 12.87 -18.85
N ILE A 75 -6.49 11.87 -17.98
CA ILE A 75 -7.56 10.91 -17.70
C ILE A 75 -8.81 11.68 -17.23
N SER A 76 -8.68 12.95 -16.83
CA SER A 76 -9.80 13.80 -16.43
C SER A 76 -10.90 13.83 -17.49
N ASN A 77 -10.63 14.10 -18.76
CA ASN A 77 -11.73 14.41 -19.67
C ASN A 77 -12.52 13.16 -20.10
N SER A 78 -11.84 12.08 -20.47
CA SER A 78 -12.53 10.84 -20.88
C SER A 78 -13.15 10.09 -19.71
N LEU A 79 -12.48 10.02 -18.55
CA LEU A 79 -13.05 9.38 -17.36
C LEU A 79 -14.20 10.21 -16.79
N THR A 80 -14.09 11.54 -16.78
CA THR A 80 -15.20 12.40 -16.33
C THR A 80 -16.39 12.26 -17.26
N GLN A 81 -16.17 12.16 -18.58
CA GLN A 81 -17.25 11.90 -19.54
C GLN A 81 -17.91 10.52 -19.30
N GLU A 82 -17.13 9.46 -19.08
CA GLU A 82 -17.63 8.12 -18.73
C GLU A 82 -18.35 8.06 -17.36
N LEU A 83 -17.99 8.92 -16.41
CA LEU A 83 -18.64 9.04 -15.10
C LEU A 83 -19.91 9.90 -15.15
N GLN A 84 -19.98 10.86 -16.09
CA GLN A 84 -21.13 11.75 -16.29
C GLN A 84 -22.29 11.07 -17.00
N GLU A 85 -22.05 9.99 -17.75
CA GLU A 85 -23.11 9.10 -18.23
C GLU A 85 -23.85 8.51 -17.02
N LYS A 86 -24.98 9.12 -16.63
CA LYS A 86 -25.82 8.62 -15.53
C LYS A 86 -26.17 7.15 -15.81
N PRO A 87 -25.58 6.19 -15.09
CA PRO A 87 -25.96 4.81 -15.31
C PRO A 87 -27.41 4.64 -14.84
N ALA A 88 -28.16 3.78 -15.53
CA ALA A 88 -29.36 3.20 -14.94
C ALA A 88 -29.00 2.63 -13.55
N LYS A 89 -29.97 2.62 -12.61
CA LYS A 89 -29.77 2.06 -11.27
C LYS A 89 -28.99 0.74 -11.38
N TRP A 90 -27.82 0.66 -10.72
CA TRP A 90 -26.94 -0.50 -10.84
C TRP A 90 -27.70 -1.78 -10.49
N VAL A 91 -27.50 -2.83 -11.30
CA VAL A 91 -28.13 -4.15 -11.12
C VAL A 91 -27.05 -5.21 -11.03
N PHE A 92 -27.16 -6.08 -10.03
CA PHE A 92 -26.24 -7.18 -9.86
C PHE A 92 -26.45 -8.26 -10.92
N ASN A 93 -25.39 -8.59 -11.66
CA ASN A 93 -25.37 -9.70 -12.61
C ASN A 93 -24.74 -10.93 -11.95
N LYS A 94 -25.57 -11.67 -11.19
CA LYS A 94 -25.15 -12.87 -10.45
C LYS A 94 -24.45 -13.90 -11.33
N THR A 95 -24.93 -14.11 -12.56
CA THR A 95 -24.35 -15.08 -13.50
C THR A 95 -22.94 -14.67 -13.94
N ALA A 96 -22.73 -13.39 -14.28
CA ALA A 96 -21.42 -12.89 -14.65
C ALA A 96 -20.43 -12.94 -13.48
N PHE A 97 -20.88 -12.59 -12.28
CA PHE A 97 -20.07 -12.71 -11.07
C PHE A 97 -19.69 -14.16 -10.75
N ALA A 98 -20.64 -15.11 -10.84
CA ALA A 98 -20.35 -16.52 -10.64
C ALA A 98 -19.35 -17.08 -11.68
N ARG A 99 -19.40 -16.61 -12.93
CA ARG A 99 -18.38 -16.93 -13.94
C ARG A 99 -17.02 -16.38 -13.55
N GLN A 100 -16.96 -15.13 -13.11
CA GLN A 100 -15.72 -14.51 -12.66
C GLN A 100 -15.11 -15.22 -11.45
N ARG A 101 -15.93 -15.60 -10.46
CA ARG A 101 -15.50 -16.42 -9.32
C ARG A 101 -14.82 -17.71 -9.81
N ARG A 102 -15.41 -18.43 -10.77
CA ARG A 102 -14.78 -19.64 -11.35
C ARG A 102 -13.45 -19.34 -12.03
N GLU A 103 -13.36 -18.27 -12.80
CA GLU A 103 -12.10 -17.86 -13.46
C GLU A 103 -11.00 -17.52 -12.43
N ILE A 104 -11.36 -16.84 -11.33
CA ILE A 104 -10.42 -16.55 -10.24
C ILE A 104 -9.94 -17.86 -9.61
N LEU A 105 -10.86 -18.76 -9.26
CA LEU A 105 -10.54 -20.03 -8.59
C LEU A 105 -9.72 -20.99 -9.46
N GLN A 106 -9.82 -20.90 -10.79
CA GLN A 106 -8.95 -21.64 -11.72
C GLN A 106 -7.49 -21.15 -11.69
N ASN A 107 -7.25 -19.90 -11.30
CA ASN A 107 -5.92 -19.30 -11.26
C ASN A 107 -5.33 -19.25 -9.85
N VAL A 108 -6.18 -19.19 -8.83
CA VAL A 108 -5.83 -18.99 -7.42
C VAL A 108 -6.66 -19.93 -6.55
N ASP A 109 -6.01 -20.85 -5.86
CA ASP A 109 -6.63 -21.58 -4.75
C ASP A 109 -6.78 -20.63 -3.56
N VAL A 110 -7.88 -19.86 -3.52
CA VAL A 110 -8.05 -18.77 -2.54
C VAL A 110 -8.08 -19.31 -1.12
N ILE A 111 -8.76 -20.45 -0.88
CA ILE A 111 -8.87 -21.02 0.47
C ILE A 111 -7.49 -21.41 1.01
N ARG A 112 -6.65 -22.07 0.20
CA ARG A 112 -5.29 -22.44 0.61
C ARG A 112 -4.35 -21.23 0.70
N ASN A 113 -4.47 -20.28 -0.22
CA ASN A 113 -3.59 -19.10 -0.26
C ASN A 113 -3.98 -18.01 0.75
N PHE A 114 -5.16 -18.10 1.37
CA PHE A 114 -5.60 -17.14 2.37
C PHE A 114 -4.68 -17.10 3.59
N SER A 115 -4.17 -18.25 4.05
CA SER A 115 -3.19 -18.32 5.14
C SER A 115 -2.35 -19.58 5.02
N LEU A 116 -1.06 -19.46 5.32
CA LEU A 116 -0.26 -20.61 5.75
C LEU A 116 -0.93 -21.27 6.96
N THR A 117 -0.77 -22.59 7.08
CA THR A 117 -1.23 -23.36 8.22
C THR A 117 -0.05 -23.98 8.96
N LYS A 118 -0.26 -24.45 10.19
CA LYS A 118 0.81 -25.12 10.97
C LYS A 118 1.47 -26.26 10.18
N ASN A 119 0.71 -26.97 9.35
CA ASN A 119 1.20 -28.12 8.59
C ASN A 119 1.76 -27.75 7.20
N SER A 120 1.54 -26.54 6.71
CA SER A 120 2.07 -26.10 5.41
C SER A 120 3.51 -25.58 5.48
N VAL A 121 4.08 -25.44 6.68
CA VAL A 121 5.45 -24.96 6.90
C VAL A 121 6.20 -25.79 7.93
N ARG A 122 7.52 -25.82 7.82
CA ARG A 122 8.43 -26.46 8.78
C ARG A 122 9.23 -25.40 9.55
N THR A 123 9.53 -25.66 10.82
CA THR A 123 10.51 -24.86 11.56
C THR A 123 11.86 -24.91 10.83
N GLY A 124 12.51 -23.75 10.69
CA GLY A 124 13.75 -23.58 9.94
C GLY A 124 13.56 -23.39 8.44
N GLN A 125 12.34 -23.54 7.89
CA GLN A 125 12.05 -23.28 6.49
C GLN A 125 12.35 -21.82 6.16
N LEU A 126 13.04 -21.59 5.03
CA LEU A 126 13.34 -20.26 4.52
C LEU A 126 12.23 -19.80 3.59
N MET A 127 11.55 -18.72 3.98
CA MET A 127 10.54 -18.04 3.17
C MET A 127 11.20 -16.89 2.39
N HIS A 128 10.82 -16.72 1.13
CA HIS A 128 11.23 -15.59 0.31
C HIS A 128 10.14 -14.52 0.26
N TYR A 129 10.40 -13.41 -0.43
CA TYR A 129 9.50 -12.26 -0.48
C TYR A 129 9.04 -11.97 -1.91
N ASP A 130 7.73 -11.88 -2.13
CA ASP A 130 7.13 -11.76 -3.48
C ASP A 130 7.64 -10.55 -4.27
N TYR A 131 7.93 -9.44 -3.58
CA TYR A 131 8.34 -8.18 -4.21
C TYR A 131 9.76 -7.76 -3.82
N SER A 132 10.62 -8.71 -3.45
CA SER A 132 12.02 -8.43 -3.15
C SER A 132 12.96 -9.42 -3.84
N SER A 133 14.24 -9.08 -3.90
CA SER A 133 15.25 -10.00 -4.45
C SER A 133 15.25 -11.33 -3.68
N HIS A 134 15.47 -12.44 -4.39
CA HIS A 134 15.51 -13.80 -3.81
C HIS A 134 16.58 -13.98 -2.72
N LYS A 135 17.58 -13.10 -2.63
CA LYS A 135 18.60 -13.12 -1.57
C LYS A 135 18.03 -12.90 -0.16
N TYR A 136 16.87 -12.25 -0.06
CA TYR A 136 16.23 -12.00 1.23
C TYR A 136 15.41 -13.21 1.65
N VAL A 137 15.64 -13.66 2.89
CA VAL A 137 14.99 -14.85 3.46
C VAL A 137 14.51 -14.58 4.88
N PHE A 138 13.44 -15.28 5.27
CA PHE A 138 12.94 -15.34 6.64
C PHE A 138 12.86 -16.80 7.09
N SER A 139 13.59 -17.15 8.14
CA SER A 139 13.51 -18.49 8.73
C SER A 139 12.29 -18.61 9.65
N VAL A 140 11.42 -19.57 9.37
CA VAL A 140 10.21 -19.87 10.15
C VAL A 140 10.61 -20.38 11.53
N SER A 141 10.28 -19.63 12.58
CA SER A 141 10.51 -20.05 13.97
C SER A 141 9.37 -20.92 14.51
N ASN A 142 9.61 -21.60 15.63
CA ASN A 142 8.56 -22.29 16.38
C ASN A 142 7.45 -21.32 16.80
N ASN A 143 7.82 -20.12 17.27
CA ASN A 143 6.88 -19.07 17.65
C ASN A 143 5.99 -18.66 16.47
N PHE A 144 6.57 -18.37 15.30
CA PHE A 144 5.79 -18.03 14.11
C PHE A 144 4.83 -19.16 13.73
N ARG A 145 5.34 -20.41 13.64
CA ARG A 145 4.51 -21.57 13.29
C ARG A 145 3.37 -21.78 14.27
N SER A 146 3.59 -21.52 15.55
CA SER A 146 2.57 -21.68 16.60
C SER A 146 1.40 -20.68 16.50
N LEU A 147 1.59 -19.55 15.81
CA LEU A 147 0.56 -18.55 15.54
C LEU A 147 -0.23 -18.81 14.25
N LEU A 148 0.17 -19.82 13.46
CA LEU A 148 -0.57 -20.20 12.27
C LEU A 148 -1.85 -20.97 12.62
N PRO A 149 -2.94 -20.79 11.87
CA PRO A 149 -4.14 -21.58 12.07
C PRO A 149 -3.91 -23.04 11.65
N ASP A 150 -4.72 -23.95 12.18
CA ASP A 150 -4.66 -25.37 11.81
C ASP A 150 -5.25 -25.62 10.41
N SER A 151 -6.31 -24.90 10.07
CA SER A 151 -6.97 -24.87 8.76
C SER A 151 -7.19 -23.43 8.28
N SER A 152 -7.48 -23.23 7.00
CA SER A 152 -7.79 -21.89 6.49
C SER A 152 -8.98 -21.27 7.26
N PRO A 153 -8.85 -20.03 7.81
CA PRO A 153 -9.92 -19.36 8.55
C PRO A 153 -11.21 -19.13 7.75
N ILE A 154 -11.11 -19.17 6.42
CA ILE A 154 -12.24 -18.98 5.50
C ILE A 154 -12.78 -20.28 4.91
N MET A 155 -12.29 -21.44 5.37
CA MET A 155 -12.79 -22.74 4.92
C MET A 155 -14.27 -22.89 5.26
N ASN A 156 -15.08 -23.28 4.26
CA ASN A 156 -16.53 -23.45 4.37
C ASN A 156 -17.27 -22.19 4.86
N LYS A 157 -16.71 -21.00 4.62
CA LYS A 157 -17.38 -19.72 4.91
C LYS A 157 -18.04 -19.18 3.66
N HIS A 158 -19.29 -18.77 3.82
CA HIS A 158 -20.10 -18.16 2.78
C HIS A 158 -20.88 -16.99 3.38
N TYR A 159 -20.82 -15.85 2.71
CA TYR A 159 -21.47 -14.61 3.11
C TYR A 159 -22.28 -14.09 1.92
N ASN A 160 -23.44 -13.49 2.17
CA ASN A 160 -24.29 -13.02 1.08
C ASN A 160 -23.72 -11.71 0.52
N ILE A 161 -23.80 -10.61 1.26
CA ILE A 161 -23.27 -9.30 0.84
C ILE A 161 -21.99 -9.00 1.60
N CYS A 162 -20.91 -8.76 0.85
CA CYS A 162 -19.65 -8.29 1.42
C CYS A 162 -19.35 -6.85 1.01
N ALA A 163 -18.81 -6.08 1.95
CA ALA A 163 -18.25 -4.77 1.68
C ALA A 163 -16.72 -4.82 1.73
N VAL A 164 -16.05 -4.36 0.68
CA VAL A 164 -14.60 -4.17 0.66
C VAL A 164 -14.31 -2.67 0.69
N ILE A 165 -13.61 -2.24 1.73
CA ILE A 165 -13.36 -0.84 2.03
C ILE A 165 -11.90 -0.52 1.70
N GLY A 166 -11.70 0.21 0.61
CA GLY A 166 -10.46 0.93 0.31
C GLY A 166 -10.35 2.19 1.19
N ASN A 167 -9.21 2.87 1.11
CA ASN A 167 -8.90 3.95 2.05
C ASN A 167 -9.06 5.35 1.45
N SER A 168 -9.59 5.50 0.24
CA SER A 168 -9.66 6.79 -0.45
C SER A 168 -10.42 7.87 0.32
N GLY A 169 -9.97 9.13 0.18
CA GLY A 169 -10.64 10.32 0.66
C GLY A 169 -12.06 10.54 0.14
N ILE A 170 -12.49 9.84 -0.92
CA ILE A 170 -13.88 9.87 -1.42
C ILE A 170 -14.91 9.45 -0.36
N LEU A 171 -14.48 8.73 0.69
CA LEU A 171 -15.36 8.33 1.78
C LEU A 171 -15.70 9.47 2.73
N THR A 172 -14.87 10.52 2.81
CA THR A 172 -15.11 11.65 3.71
C THR A 172 -16.44 12.32 3.37
N GLU A 173 -17.32 12.47 4.37
CA GLU A 173 -18.69 13.02 4.22
C GLU A 173 -19.61 12.21 3.29
N SER A 174 -19.27 10.94 3.02
CA SER A 174 -20.10 10.03 2.21
C SER A 174 -21.33 9.51 2.95
N GLN A 175 -21.31 9.50 4.29
CA GLN A 175 -22.36 8.91 5.14
C GLN A 175 -22.62 7.42 4.88
N CYS A 176 -21.69 6.71 4.23
CA CYS A 176 -21.82 5.32 3.87
C CYS A 176 -21.70 4.33 5.03
N GLY A 177 -21.41 4.79 6.25
CA GLY A 177 -21.13 3.91 7.38
C GLY A 177 -22.29 2.99 7.73
N ALA A 178 -23.52 3.49 7.70
CA ALA A 178 -24.71 2.69 7.98
C ALA A 178 -25.00 1.66 6.87
N GLU A 179 -24.70 1.96 5.60
CA GLU A 179 -24.82 1.00 4.49
C GLU A 179 -23.74 -0.08 4.58
N ILE A 180 -22.48 0.30 4.84
CA ILE A 180 -21.35 -0.62 5.01
C ILE A 180 -21.62 -1.60 6.16
N ASP A 181 -22.12 -1.12 7.30
CA ASP A 181 -22.38 -1.95 8.47
C ASP A 181 -23.57 -2.93 8.29
N LYS A 182 -24.36 -2.81 7.21
CA LYS A 182 -25.39 -3.79 6.85
C LYS A 182 -24.82 -5.03 6.15
N ALA A 183 -23.62 -4.94 5.57
CA ALA A 183 -22.99 -6.09 4.92
C ALA A 183 -22.75 -7.24 5.91
N ASP A 184 -22.84 -8.48 5.45
CA ASP A 184 -22.60 -9.68 6.26
C ASP A 184 -21.12 -9.81 6.65
N PHE A 185 -20.23 -9.34 5.77
CA PHE A 185 -18.79 -9.36 6.01
C PHE A 185 -18.10 -8.10 5.47
N VAL A 186 -17.29 -7.45 6.30
CA VAL A 186 -16.55 -6.22 5.95
C VAL A 186 -15.05 -6.46 5.95
N PHE A 187 -14.43 -6.24 4.78
CA PHE A 187 -12.99 -6.23 4.57
C PHE A 187 -12.45 -4.80 4.62
N ARG A 188 -11.41 -4.56 5.41
CA ARG A 188 -10.71 -3.27 5.49
C ARG A 188 -9.23 -3.42 5.14
N CYS A 189 -8.62 -2.34 4.68
CA CYS A 189 -7.24 -2.34 4.21
C CYS A 189 -6.30 -1.65 5.20
N ASN A 190 -5.18 -2.29 5.52
CA ASN A 190 -4.02 -1.72 6.19
C ASN A 190 -4.31 -1.12 7.58
N PHE A 191 -5.15 -1.80 8.36
CA PHE A 191 -5.52 -1.41 9.73
C PHE A 191 -6.06 0.02 9.81
N ALA A 192 -6.82 0.42 8.78
CA ALA A 192 -7.36 1.77 8.66
C ALA A 192 -8.30 2.10 9.84
N PRO A 193 -8.24 3.32 10.39
CA PRO A 193 -9.04 3.71 11.55
C PRO A 193 -10.52 3.82 11.17
N THR A 194 -11.39 3.33 12.05
CA THR A 194 -12.85 3.56 11.96
C THR A 194 -13.31 4.59 12.99
N GLU A 195 -12.63 4.68 14.13
CA GLU A 195 -12.94 5.63 15.19
C GLU A 195 -12.69 7.07 14.74
N GLY A 196 -13.69 7.94 14.90
CA GLY A 196 -13.71 9.30 14.35
C GLY A 196 -14.28 9.39 12.92
N PHE A 197 -14.45 8.26 12.23
CA PHE A 197 -14.89 8.19 10.83
C PHE A 197 -16.12 7.30 10.63
N GLN A 198 -16.74 6.81 11.71
CA GLN A 198 -17.75 5.75 11.67
C GLN A 198 -18.98 6.12 10.83
N LYS A 199 -19.33 7.41 10.76
CA LYS A 199 -20.45 7.89 9.95
C LYS A 199 -20.24 7.60 8.46
N ASP A 200 -18.99 7.66 8.02
CA ASP A 200 -18.60 7.53 6.62
C ASP A 200 -18.16 6.11 6.27
N VAL A 201 -17.42 5.44 7.18
CA VAL A 201 -16.79 4.15 6.89
C VAL A 201 -17.32 2.97 7.70
N GLY A 202 -18.26 3.21 8.62
CA GLY A 202 -18.84 2.18 9.49
C GLY A 202 -17.92 1.73 10.63
N ARG A 203 -18.43 0.85 11.48
CA ARG A 203 -17.70 0.24 12.61
C ARG A 203 -17.38 -1.23 12.37
N LYS A 204 -18.23 -1.95 11.64
CA LYS A 204 -18.11 -3.40 11.43
C LYS A 204 -16.79 -3.70 10.73
N THR A 205 -16.06 -4.67 11.27
CA THR A 205 -14.81 -5.16 10.70
C THR A 205 -14.78 -6.66 10.93
N ASN A 206 -14.79 -7.44 9.86
CA ASN A 206 -14.64 -8.90 9.94
C ASN A 206 -13.26 -9.33 9.49
N LEU A 207 -12.61 -8.55 8.61
CA LEU A 207 -11.21 -8.69 8.25
C LEU A 207 -10.58 -7.32 8.10
N THR A 208 -9.37 -7.14 8.64
CA THR A 208 -8.49 -6.05 8.22
C THR A 208 -7.10 -6.57 7.88
N THR A 209 -6.51 -6.09 6.79
CA THR A 209 -5.11 -6.41 6.51
C THR A 209 -4.18 -5.61 7.41
N PHE A 210 -3.00 -6.15 7.67
CA PHE A 210 -1.99 -5.53 8.52
C PHE A 210 -0.59 -5.76 7.95
N ASN A 211 -0.05 -4.76 7.25
CA ASN A 211 1.37 -4.80 6.88
C ASN A 211 2.21 -4.64 8.16
N PRO A 212 3.19 -5.53 8.45
CA PRO A 212 4.02 -5.40 9.65
C PRO A 212 4.65 -4.01 9.85
N SER A 213 4.96 -3.26 8.78
CA SER A 213 5.49 -1.90 8.89
C SER A 213 4.56 -0.89 9.59
N ILE A 214 3.29 -1.25 9.82
CA ILE A 214 2.35 -0.47 10.65
C ILE A 214 2.87 -0.35 12.08
N LEU A 215 3.52 -1.38 12.63
CA LEU A 215 4.11 -1.30 13.98
C LEU A 215 5.20 -0.23 14.05
N GLU A 216 6.09 -0.19 13.05
CA GLU A 216 7.14 0.82 12.97
C GLU A 216 6.54 2.23 12.86
N LYS A 217 5.55 2.39 11.97
CA LYS A 217 4.99 3.70 11.65
C LYS A 217 4.09 4.29 12.73
N TYR A 218 3.31 3.46 13.41
CA TYR A 218 2.22 3.92 14.29
C TYR A 218 2.31 3.44 15.74
N TYR A 219 3.14 2.44 16.02
CA TYR A 219 3.30 1.85 17.36
C TYR A 219 4.76 1.79 17.79
N ASN A 220 5.64 2.59 17.17
CA ASN A 220 7.04 2.75 17.57
C ASN A 220 7.75 1.41 17.85
N ASN A 221 7.54 0.43 16.97
CA ASN A 221 8.09 -0.94 17.10
C ASN A 221 7.82 -1.62 18.47
N LEU A 222 6.76 -1.23 19.17
CA LEU A 222 6.38 -1.78 20.48
C LEU A 222 7.48 -1.62 21.54
N LEU A 223 8.30 -0.57 21.43
CA LEU A 223 9.47 -0.35 22.30
C LEU A 223 9.10 0.06 23.73
N THR A 224 7.93 0.67 23.94
CA THR A 224 7.48 1.12 25.27
C THR A 224 6.24 0.37 25.74
N ILE A 225 6.01 0.38 27.06
CA ILE A 225 4.79 -0.19 27.66
C ILE A 225 3.54 0.49 27.09
N GLN A 226 3.59 1.81 26.90
CA GLN A 226 2.47 2.56 26.33
C GLN A 226 2.18 2.14 24.89
N ASP A 227 3.21 1.98 24.06
CA ASP A 227 3.06 1.55 22.67
C ASP A 227 2.45 0.13 22.57
N ARG A 228 2.92 -0.78 23.44
CA ARG A 228 2.40 -2.14 23.58
C ARG A 228 0.94 -2.15 24.03
N ASN A 229 0.59 -1.34 25.02
CA ASN A 229 -0.79 -1.19 25.49
C ASN A 229 -1.70 -0.61 24.40
N ASN A 230 -1.24 0.42 23.68
CA ASN A 230 -2.00 1.00 22.56
C ASN A 230 -2.28 -0.05 21.49
N PHE A 231 -1.27 -0.84 21.11
CA PHE A 231 -1.44 -1.91 20.12
C PHE A 231 -2.38 -3.00 20.63
N PHE A 232 -2.22 -3.45 21.88
CA PHE A 232 -3.12 -4.40 22.52
C PHE A 232 -4.57 -3.93 22.51
N LEU A 233 -4.83 -2.67 22.88
CA LEU A 233 -6.18 -2.10 22.86
C LEU A 233 -6.75 -2.00 21.45
N SER A 234 -5.94 -1.62 20.45
CA SER A 234 -6.36 -1.62 19.05
C SER A 234 -6.74 -3.02 18.56
N LEU A 235 -5.99 -4.05 18.94
CA LEU A 235 -6.31 -5.44 18.63
C LEU A 235 -7.55 -5.94 19.38
N LYS A 236 -7.73 -5.55 20.64
CA LYS A 236 -8.91 -5.91 21.44
C LYS A 236 -10.20 -5.38 20.82
N LYS A 237 -10.16 -4.20 20.19
CA LYS A 237 -11.30 -3.62 19.46
C LYS A 237 -11.73 -4.44 18.24
N LEU A 238 -10.85 -5.26 17.67
CA LEU A 238 -11.18 -6.14 16.55
C LEU A 238 -12.02 -7.36 16.97
N ASP A 239 -12.11 -7.66 18.27
CA ASP A 239 -12.82 -8.82 18.80
C ASP A 239 -12.46 -10.11 18.02
N GLY A 240 -13.43 -10.82 17.46
CA GLY A 240 -13.22 -12.06 16.69
C GLY A 240 -12.84 -11.88 15.22
N ALA A 241 -12.52 -10.66 14.76
CA ALA A 241 -12.18 -10.40 13.36
C ALA A 241 -10.84 -11.06 12.95
N ILE A 242 -10.65 -11.22 11.64
CA ILE A 242 -9.42 -11.72 11.06
C ILE A 242 -8.42 -10.57 10.86
N LEU A 243 -7.24 -10.70 11.46
CA LEU A 243 -6.08 -9.87 11.16
C LEU A 243 -5.23 -10.58 10.12
N TRP A 244 -5.23 -10.06 8.89
CA TRP A 244 -4.58 -10.68 7.74
C TRP A 244 -3.21 -10.05 7.46
N ILE A 245 -2.12 -10.76 7.76
CA ILE A 245 -0.77 -10.21 7.92
C ILE A 245 0.17 -10.69 6.80
N PRO A 246 0.32 -9.93 5.69
CA PRO A 246 1.21 -10.31 4.59
C PRO A 246 2.69 -10.04 4.88
N ALA A 247 3.27 -10.86 5.76
CA ALA A 247 4.66 -10.74 6.19
C ALA A 247 5.69 -11.07 5.09
N PHE A 248 5.31 -11.83 4.07
CA PHE A 248 6.21 -12.33 3.02
C PHE A 248 6.10 -11.57 1.69
N PHE A 249 5.57 -10.34 1.71
CA PHE A 249 5.52 -9.51 0.50
C PHE A 249 6.78 -8.65 0.33
N PHE A 250 7.30 -8.07 1.42
CA PHE A 250 8.46 -7.16 1.39
C PHE A 250 9.49 -7.57 2.44
N HIS A 251 10.77 -7.64 2.03
CA HIS A 251 11.85 -7.99 2.95
C HIS A 251 12.02 -6.98 4.09
N THR A 252 11.58 -5.73 3.91
CA THR A 252 11.58 -4.70 4.96
C THR A 252 10.69 -5.07 6.14
N SER A 253 9.74 -6.00 5.97
CA SER A 253 8.91 -6.51 7.05
C SER A 253 9.62 -7.52 7.97
N ALA A 254 10.83 -7.99 7.62
CA ALA A 254 11.48 -9.12 8.29
C ALA A 254 11.70 -8.93 9.80
N THR A 255 12.29 -7.80 10.19
CA THR A 255 12.63 -7.49 11.60
C THR A 255 11.36 -7.25 12.41
N VAL A 256 10.47 -6.41 11.90
CA VAL A 256 9.21 -6.04 12.56
C VAL A 256 8.26 -7.24 12.70
N THR A 257 8.32 -8.20 11.76
CA THR A 257 7.56 -9.45 11.88
C THR A 257 7.99 -10.26 13.11
N ARG A 258 9.28 -10.23 13.50
CA ARG A 258 9.73 -10.92 14.73
C ARG A 258 9.13 -10.29 15.97
N THR A 259 9.18 -8.96 16.07
CA THR A 259 8.53 -8.20 17.15
C THR A 259 7.03 -8.50 17.24
N LEU A 260 6.35 -8.55 16.09
CA LEU A 260 4.92 -8.86 16.03
C LEU A 260 4.62 -10.29 16.50
N VAL A 261 5.44 -11.27 16.09
CA VAL A 261 5.33 -12.66 16.52
C VAL A 261 5.51 -12.77 18.03
N ASP A 262 6.55 -12.14 18.58
CA ASP A 262 6.84 -12.21 20.02
C ASP A 262 5.69 -11.58 20.83
N PHE A 263 5.14 -10.45 20.37
CA PHE A 263 3.97 -9.82 20.99
C PHE A 263 2.75 -10.77 21.03
N PHE A 264 2.43 -11.44 19.92
CA PHE A 264 1.28 -12.35 19.89
C PHE A 264 1.51 -13.63 20.69
N VAL A 265 2.74 -14.12 20.78
CA VAL A 265 3.07 -15.27 21.65
C VAL A 265 2.92 -14.89 23.12
N GLU A 266 3.39 -13.70 23.50
CA GLU A 266 3.27 -13.18 24.87
C GLU A 266 1.81 -12.99 25.31
N HIS A 267 0.94 -12.53 24.40
CA HIS A 267 -0.47 -12.25 24.68
C HIS A 267 -1.40 -13.37 24.16
N ARG A 268 -0.88 -14.60 24.04
CA ARG A 268 -1.68 -15.75 23.62
C ARG A 268 -2.89 -15.91 24.53
N ASP A 269 -4.04 -16.22 23.91
CA ASP A 269 -5.34 -16.42 24.58
C ASP A 269 -5.92 -15.18 25.29
N GLN A 270 -5.25 -14.02 25.24
CA GLN A 270 -5.76 -12.75 25.79
C GLN A 270 -6.54 -11.92 24.75
N LEU A 271 -6.36 -12.24 23.46
CA LEU A 271 -7.02 -11.59 22.34
C LEU A 271 -7.85 -12.61 21.56
N LYS A 272 -9.06 -12.20 21.15
CA LYS A 272 -9.96 -13.03 20.32
C LYS A 272 -9.66 -12.94 18.83
N VAL A 273 -8.76 -12.05 18.43
CA VAL A 273 -8.43 -11.78 17.03
C VAL A 273 -7.90 -13.05 16.36
N GLN A 274 -8.41 -13.36 15.18
CA GLN A 274 -7.98 -14.52 14.41
C GLN A 274 -6.81 -14.12 13.51
N LEU A 275 -5.67 -14.80 13.63
CA LEU A 275 -4.50 -14.48 12.82
C LEU A 275 -4.50 -15.27 11.51
N ALA A 276 -4.24 -14.58 10.40
CA ALA A 276 -4.05 -15.19 9.08
C ALA A 276 -2.77 -14.65 8.45
N TRP A 277 -1.92 -15.54 7.94
CA TRP A 277 -0.58 -15.23 7.44
C TRP A 277 -0.42 -15.79 6.02
N PRO A 278 -0.78 -15.04 4.97
CA PRO A 278 -0.56 -15.49 3.60
C PRO A 278 0.93 -15.74 3.33
N GLY A 279 1.23 -16.76 2.53
CA GLY A 279 2.57 -17.03 2.05
C GLY A 279 2.94 -16.21 0.82
N ASN A 280 3.76 -16.79 -0.05
CA ASN A 280 4.07 -16.25 -1.37
C ASN A 280 2.91 -16.53 -2.34
N ILE A 281 1.99 -15.57 -2.48
CA ILE A 281 0.72 -15.79 -3.21
C ILE A 281 0.58 -14.90 -4.44
N MET A 282 1.38 -13.83 -4.55
CA MET A 282 1.14 -12.81 -5.56
C MET A 282 1.37 -13.31 -6.97
N GLN A 283 2.25 -14.30 -7.19
CA GLN A 283 2.39 -14.93 -8.52
C GLN A 283 1.10 -15.61 -9.00
N HIS A 284 0.30 -16.16 -8.08
CA HIS A 284 -0.98 -16.78 -8.39
C HIS A 284 -2.04 -15.71 -8.67
N VAL A 285 -2.14 -14.71 -7.78
CA VAL A 285 -3.09 -13.59 -7.91
C VAL A 285 -2.84 -12.81 -9.20
N ASN A 286 -1.57 -12.52 -9.52
CA ASN A 286 -1.17 -11.80 -10.72
C ASN A 286 -1.57 -12.54 -12.01
N ARG A 287 -1.65 -13.87 -12.00
CA ARG A 287 -2.03 -14.65 -13.19
C ARG A 287 -3.44 -14.31 -13.66
N TYR A 288 -4.39 -14.25 -12.75
CA TYR A 288 -5.78 -13.88 -13.06
C TYR A 288 -5.86 -12.44 -13.60
N TRP A 289 -5.25 -11.48 -12.90
CA TRP A 289 -5.34 -10.06 -13.29
C TRP A 289 -4.58 -9.76 -14.58
N LYS A 290 -3.49 -10.46 -14.88
CA LYS A 290 -2.78 -10.37 -16.15
C LYS A 290 -3.67 -10.75 -17.33
N ASN A 291 -4.54 -11.75 -17.18
CA ASN A 291 -5.52 -12.13 -18.19
C ASN A 291 -6.62 -11.08 -18.40
N LYS A 292 -6.78 -10.15 -17.44
CA LYS A 292 -7.65 -8.97 -17.54
C LYS A 292 -6.88 -7.71 -18.00
N HIS A 293 -5.70 -7.91 -18.59
CA HIS A 293 -4.81 -6.84 -19.06
C HIS A 293 -4.34 -5.87 -17.97
N LEU A 294 -4.29 -6.34 -16.72
CA LEU A 294 -3.78 -5.58 -15.58
C LEU A 294 -2.47 -6.22 -15.10
N SER A 295 -1.34 -5.57 -15.41
CA SER A 295 0.00 -6.08 -15.09
C SER A 295 0.92 -5.02 -14.44
N PRO A 296 0.54 -4.46 -13.28
CA PRO A 296 1.43 -3.58 -12.54
C PRO A 296 2.63 -4.35 -11.98
N LYS A 297 3.67 -3.61 -11.56
CA LYS A 297 4.73 -4.20 -10.72
C LYS A 297 4.16 -4.81 -9.44
N ARG A 298 3.13 -4.17 -8.87
CA ARG A 298 2.46 -4.58 -7.63
C ARG A 298 0.97 -4.24 -7.68
N LEU A 299 0.12 -5.26 -7.55
CA LEU A 299 -1.31 -5.06 -7.30
C LEU A 299 -1.52 -4.40 -5.93
N SER A 300 -2.58 -3.60 -5.80
CA SER A 300 -2.95 -2.99 -4.53
C SER A 300 -3.54 -4.00 -3.54
N THR A 301 -3.53 -3.63 -2.25
CA THR A 301 -4.25 -4.39 -1.21
C THR A 301 -5.76 -4.45 -1.52
N GLY A 302 -6.35 -3.39 -2.09
CA GLY A 302 -7.77 -3.34 -2.36
C GLY A 302 -8.23 -4.39 -3.38
N ILE A 303 -7.52 -4.50 -4.51
CA ILE A 303 -7.85 -5.50 -5.54
C ILE A 303 -7.51 -6.93 -5.09
N LEU A 304 -6.51 -7.09 -4.20
CA LEU A 304 -6.25 -8.34 -3.52
C LEU A 304 -7.43 -8.74 -2.62
N MET A 305 -7.99 -7.82 -1.83
CA MET A 305 -9.17 -8.08 -1.01
C MET A 305 -10.39 -8.43 -1.84
N TYR A 306 -10.59 -7.80 -3.00
CA TYR A 306 -11.62 -8.22 -3.96
C TYR A 306 -11.42 -9.68 -4.40
N THR A 307 -10.18 -10.05 -4.73
CA THR A 307 -9.84 -11.42 -5.14
C THR A 307 -10.20 -12.42 -4.04
N LEU A 308 -9.86 -12.14 -2.78
CA LEU A 308 -10.20 -13.01 -1.66
C LEU A 308 -11.71 -13.07 -1.41
N ALA A 309 -12.38 -11.92 -1.40
CA ALA A 309 -13.82 -11.80 -1.20
C ALA A 309 -14.62 -12.60 -2.24
N SER A 310 -14.16 -12.64 -3.49
CA SER A 310 -14.85 -13.37 -4.57
C SER A 310 -15.10 -14.86 -4.27
N SER A 311 -14.25 -15.47 -3.43
CA SER A 311 -14.34 -16.88 -3.07
C SER A 311 -15.39 -17.20 -1.99
N ILE A 312 -15.76 -16.21 -1.17
CA ILE A 312 -16.63 -16.41 0.00
C ILE A 312 -17.88 -15.51 0.02
N CYS A 313 -18.00 -14.56 -0.91
CA CYS A 313 -19.09 -13.57 -0.94
C CYS A 313 -19.97 -13.75 -2.18
N GLU A 314 -21.29 -13.84 -2.01
CA GLU A 314 -22.26 -13.92 -3.13
C GLU A 314 -22.37 -12.62 -3.93
N GLU A 315 -22.19 -11.48 -3.27
CA GLU A 315 -22.18 -10.15 -3.87
C GLU A 315 -21.13 -9.27 -3.18
N ILE A 316 -20.42 -8.43 -3.95
CA ILE A 316 -19.35 -7.56 -3.41
C ILE A 316 -19.66 -6.10 -3.74
N HIS A 317 -19.66 -5.27 -2.70
CA HIS A 317 -19.75 -3.81 -2.79
C HIS A 317 -18.41 -3.18 -2.41
N LEU A 318 -17.97 -2.23 -3.21
CA LEU A 318 -16.69 -1.53 -3.09
C LEU A 318 -16.92 -0.09 -2.65
N TYR A 319 -16.20 0.33 -1.61
CA TYR A 319 -16.23 1.68 -1.07
C TYR A 319 -14.80 2.20 -0.93
N GLY A 320 -14.54 3.48 -1.17
CA GLY A 320 -13.19 4.04 -1.00
C GLY A 320 -12.17 3.61 -2.07
N PHE A 321 -12.65 3.21 -3.25
CA PHE A 321 -11.83 2.87 -4.42
C PHE A 321 -11.82 4.04 -5.41
N TRP A 322 -11.07 5.09 -5.09
CA TRP A 322 -10.93 6.28 -5.93
C TRP A 322 -9.50 6.83 -5.80
N PRO A 323 -8.63 6.60 -6.81
CA PRO A 323 -7.21 6.91 -6.70
C PRO A 323 -6.87 8.33 -7.20
N PHE A 324 -7.80 9.28 -7.15
CA PHE A 324 -7.63 10.64 -7.66
C PHE A 324 -7.87 11.68 -6.57
N GLY A 325 -7.25 12.85 -6.73
CA GLY A 325 -7.26 13.94 -5.74
C GLY A 325 -8.43 14.92 -5.86
N TRP A 326 -9.50 14.54 -6.55
CA TRP A 326 -10.68 15.38 -6.78
C TRP A 326 -11.94 14.53 -6.67
N ASP A 327 -13.04 15.08 -6.19
CA ASP A 327 -14.32 14.40 -6.05
C ASP A 327 -15.04 14.30 -7.41
N PRO A 328 -15.52 13.12 -7.83
CA PRO A 328 -16.10 12.93 -9.15
C PRO A 328 -17.43 13.68 -9.38
N ASN A 329 -18.14 14.06 -8.32
CA ASN A 329 -19.46 14.70 -8.40
C ASN A 329 -19.38 16.22 -8.26
N THR A 330 -18.45 16.71 -7.43
CA THR A 330 -18.34 18.13 -7.06
C THR A 330 -17.09 18.81 -7.61
N GLY A 331 -16.10 18.05 -8.07
CA GLY A 331 -14.80 18.55 -8.54
C GLY A 331 -13.90 19.11 -7.43
N LYS A 332 -14.31 19.04 -6.15
CA LYS A 332 -13.55 19.54 -5.01
C LYS A 332 -12.32 18.67 -4.74
N ASP A 333 -11.26 19.28 -4.22
CA ASP A 333 -10.06 18.55 -3.81
C ASP A 333 -10.37 17.48 -2.74
N LEU A 334 -9.82 16.28 -2.94
CA LEU A 334 -9.89 15.18 -1.99
C LEU A 334 -8.50 14.84 -1.43
N PRO A 335 -8.40 14.50 -0.13
CA PRO A 335 -7.20 13.90 0.40
C PRO A 335 -6.99 12.50 -0.19
N TYR A 336 -5.78 11.96 -0.06
CA TYR A 336 -5.50 10.60 -0.53
C TYR A 336 -6.24 9.57 0.33
N HIS A 337 -6.18 9.71 1.66
CA HIS A 337 -6.94 8.88 2.59
C HIS A 337 -8.07 9.63 3.27
N TYR A 338 -9.15 8.94 3.61
CA TYR A 338 -10.26 9.53 4.39
C TYR A 338 -9.82 9.95 5.82
N TYR A 339 -8.75 9.36 6.33
CA TYR A 339 -8.17 9.68 7.64
C TYR A 339 -6.98 10.64 7.59
N ASP A 340 -6.65 11.19 6.42
CA ASP A 340 -5.69 12.29 6.36
C ASP A 340 -6.30 13.56 6.97
N LYS A 341 -5.47 14.43 7.56
CA LYS A 341 -5.95 15.69 8.14
C LYS A 341 -6.62 16.55 7.06
N LYS A 342 -7.70 17.26 7.42
CA LYS A 342 -8.38 18.19 6.51
C LYS A 342 -7.38 19.19 5.90
N GLY A 343 -7.43 19.36 4.58
CA GLY A 343 -6.51 20.21 3.82
C GLY A 343 -5.19 19.54 3.42
N THR A 344 -4.98 18.26 3.74
CA THR A 344 -3.82 17.50 3.23
C THR A 344 -3.92 17.39 1.71
N LYS A 345 -2.89 17.88 1.01
CA LYS A 345 -2.84 17.78 -0.46
C LYS A 345 -2.66 16.34 -0.91
N PHE A 346 -3.39 15.96 -1.95
CA PHE A 346 -3.23 14.68 -2.61
C PHE A 346 -1.77 14.49 -3.08
N THR A 347 -1.23 13.28 -2.89
CA THR A 347 0.14 12.96 -3.28
C THR A 347 0.19 11.65 -4.07
N THR A 348 0.84 11.70 -5.21
CA THR A 348 1.03 10.55 -6.12
C THR A 348 2.22 9.67 -5.73
N LYS A 349 3.11 10.14 -4.84
CA LYS A 349 4.33 9.41 -4.45
C LYS A 349 4.03 8.00 -3.93
N TRP A 350 2.91 7.83 -3.23
CA TRP A 350 2.48 6.54 -2.69
C TRP A 350 1.93 5.58 -3.77
N GLN A 351 1.59 6.09 -4.95
CA GLN A 351 1.05 5.32 -6.07
C GLN A 351 2.12 4.87 -7.05
N GLU A 352 3.35 5.38 -7.01
CA GLU A 352 4.39 5.15 -8.05
C GLU A 352 4.76 3.66 -8.22
N SER A 353 4.55 2.85 -7.18
CA SER A 353 4.78 1.39 -7.23
C SER A 353 3.55 0.59 -7.71
N HIS A 354 2.39 1.23 -7.82
CA HIS A 354 1.10 0.67 -8.18
C HIS A 354 0.61 1.27 -9.51
N GLN A 355 -0.39 0.63 -10.14
CA GLN A 355 -1.14 1.25 -11.26
C GLN A 355 -2.59 1.50 -10.85
N LEU A 356 -2.80 2.22 -9.74
CA LEU A 356 -4.14 2.39 -9.17
C LEU A 356 -5.17 2.98 -10.15
N PRO A 357 -4.83 3.94 -11.04
CA PRO A 357 -5.78 4.38 -12.06
C PRO A 357 -6.20 3.27 -13.04
N ALA A 358 -5.29 2.33 -13.37
CA ALA A 358 -5.61 1.18 -14.21
C ALA A 358 -6.48 0.15 -13.46
N GLU A 359 -6.18 -0.10 -12.18
CA GLU A 359 -7.03 -0.93 -11.33
C GLU A 359 -8.45 -0.35 -11.24
N PHE A 360 -8.57 0.96 -11.00
CA PHE A 360 -9.84 1.65 -10.93
C PHE A 360 -10.63 1.53 -12.23
N LYS A 361 -10.02 1.76 -13.39
CA LYS A 361 -10.68 1.61 -14.70
C LYS A 361 -11.25 0.20 -14.88
N LEU A 362 -10.50 -0.83 -14.46
CA LEU A 362 -10.99 -2.21 -14.52
C LEU A 362 -12.15 -2.46 -13.55
N LEU A 363 -12.07 -1.97 -12.32
CA LEU A 363 -13.15 -2.07 -11.34
C LEU A 363 -14.41 -1.32 -11.79
N TYR A 364 -14.25 -0.16 -12.43
CA TYR A 364 -15.36 0.60 -13.00
C TYR A 364 -16.02 -0.14 -14.17
N LYS A 365 -15.23 -0.77 -15.05
CA LYS A 365 -15.76 -1.66 -16.10
C LYS A 365 -16.55 -2.82 -15.48
N MET A 366 -16.01 -3.48 -14.45
CA MET A 366 -16.69 -4.55 -13.72
C MET A 366 -17.99 -4.07 -13.05
N HIS A 367 -18.02 -2.81 -12.60
CA HIS A 367 -19.23 -2.19 -12.08
C HIS A 367 -20.32 -2.06 -13.15
N ARG A 368 -19.96 -1.53 -14.33
CA ARG A 368 -20.89 -1.40 -15.47
C ARG A 368 -21.42 -2.75 -15.96
N GLU A 369 -20.59 -3.79 -15.90
CA GLU A 369 -20.97 -5.16 -16.26
C GLU A 369 -21.77 -5.89 -15.15
N GLY A 370 -22.01 -5.24 -14.01
CA GLY A 370 -22.81 -5.79 -12.91
C GLY A 370 -22.10 -6.83 -12.04
N LEU A 371 -20.77 -6.96 -12.10
CA LEU A 371 -20.02 -7.92 -11.29
C LEU A 371 -19.81 -7.45 -9.84
N THR A 372 -19.77 -6.13 -9.62
CA THR A 372 -19.57 -5.54 -8.29
C THR A 372 -20.16 -4.13 -8.24
N LYS A 373 -20.65 -3.69 -7.09
CA LYS A 373 -21.14 -2.32 -6.91
C LYS A 373 -19.97 -1.43 -6.51
N LEU A 374 -19.56 -0.48 -7.35
CA LEU A 374 -18.54 0.51 -7.02
C LEU A 374 -19.20 1.82 -6.59
N THR A 375 -19.14 2.15 -5.31
CA THR A 375 -19.77 3.36 -4.74
C THR A 375 -18.83 4.56 -4.86
N LEU A 376 -19.27 5.59 -5.58
CA LEU A 376 -18.51 6.84 -5.85
C LEU A 376 -19.28 8.11 -5.44
N SER A 377 -20.34 7.96 -4.66
CA SER A 377 -21.21 9.05 -4.20
C SER A 377 -21.58 8.86 -2.73
N GLN A 378 -22.28 9.85 -2.16
CA GLN A 378 -22.89 9.72 -0.85
C GLN A 378 -23.90 8.56 -0.83
N CYS A 379 -23.99 7.88 0.30
CA CYS A 379 -25.00 6.86 0.57
C CYS A 379 -26.25 7.49 1.19
N ALA A 380 -27.38 6.79 1.05
CA ALA A 380 -28.70 7.23 1.51
C ALA A 380 -29.02 6.78 2.94
#